data_AF-A0A2V9REM3-F1
#
_entry.id   AF-A0A2V9REM3-F1
#
_cell.length_a   1.000
_cell.length_b   1.000
_cell.length_c   1.000
_cell.angle_alpha   90.00
_cell.angle_beta   90.00
_cell.angle_gamma   90.00
#
_symmetry.space_group_name_H-M   'P 1'
#
loop_
_entity.id
_entity.type
_entity.pdbx_description
1 polymer ?
#
loop_
_entity_poly.entity_id
_entity_poly.type
_entity_poly.pdbx_seq_one_letter_code
_entity_poly.pdbx_strand_id
1 'polypeptide(L)'
;KELKERFKPAVVSYSRKVFIPLTNLCRDYCGYCIFRRDPGQPGAHTMTPEEVLAVVRQGEKLGCTEALFSLGDKPELIFPEMRQTLRRFGYRSTLHYLEGMCELVLRESNLLPHPNPGLLSAEWISRLAAVSPSMGLMLESTSEALLQPRAAHDNAPDKVPSRRLRTIEQAGKQGVPFT
;
A
#
# COMPACT_ATOMS: atom_id res chain seq x y z
N LYS A 1 -11.03 30.16 5.98
CA LYS A 1 -12.45 29.90 5.57
C LYS A 1 -12.65 30.32 4.11
N GLU A 2 -12.24 31.54 3.76
CA GLU A 2 -12.31 32.16 2.43
C GLU A 2 -11.73 31.32 1.25
N LEU A 3 -10.54 30.72 1.40
CA LEU A 3 -9.96 29.87 0.34
C LEU A 3 -10.77 28.60 0.05
N LYS A 4 -11.32 27.95 1.10
CA LYS A 4 -12.15 26.75 0.92
C LYS A 4 -13.43 27.09 0.18
N GLU A 5 -14.08 28.19 0.56
CA GLU A 5 -15.30 28.67 -0.11
C GLU A 5 -15.02 29.11 -1.54
N ARG A 6 -13.85 29.70 -1.83
CA ARG A 6 -13.45 30.09 -3.18
C ARG A 6 -13.21 28.91 -4.13
N PHE A 7 -12.58 27.83 -3.66
CA PHE A 7 -12.16 26.71 -4.52
C PHE A 7 -13.04 25.46 -4.44
N LYS A 8 -13.70 25.21 -3.30
CA LYS A 8 -14.59 24.05 -3.07
C LYS A 8 -15.76 24.42 -2.14
N PRO A 9 -16.69 25.32 -2.56
CA PRO A 9 -17.81 25.73 -1.73
C PRO A 9 -18.76 24.56 -1.47
N ALA A 10 -19.04 24.28 -0.19
CA ALA A 10 -20.10 23.40 0.31
C ALA A 10 -20.14 21.92 -0.16
N VAL A 11 -19.25 21.47 -1.05
CA VAL A 11 -19.19 20.06 -1.51
C VAL A 11 -18.20 19.26 -0.67
N VAL A 12 -18.65 18.12 -0.13
CA VAL A 12 -17.81 17.11 0.50
C VAL A 12 -17.83 15.85 -0.37
N SER A 13 -16.68 15.51 -0.96
CA SER A 13 -16.48 14.26 -1.68
C SER A 13 -15.87 13.21 -0.76
N TYR A 14 -16.29 11.95 -0.91
CA TYR A 14 -15.71 10.81 -0.22
C TYR A 14 -15.69 9.60 -1.16
N SER A 15 -14.81 8.65 -0.88
CA SER A 15 -14.77 7.36 -1.57
C SER A 15 -15.03 6.25 -0.56
N ARG A 16 -15.98 5.36 -0.88
CA ARG A 16 -16.31 4.20 -0.04
C ARG A 16 -15.34 3.09 -0.40
N LYS A 17 -14.53 2.67 0.57
CA LYS A 17 -13.49 1.68 0.34
C LYS A 17 -13.49 0.58 1.37
N VAL A 18 -13.17 -0.63 0.91
CA VAL A 18 -12.73 -1.70 1.80
C VAL A 18 -11.23 -1.59 2.02
N PHE A 19 -10.79 -2.00 3.21
CA PHE A 19 -9.38 -2.07 3.57
C PHE A 19 -8.90 -3.51 3.49
N ILE A 20 -7.88 -3.75 2.66
CA ILE A 20 -7.30 -5.07 2.40
C ILE A 20 -5.85 -5.04 2.92
N PRO A 21 -5.60 -5.54 4.15
CA PRO A 21 -4.26 -5.68 4.70
C PRO A 21 -3.53 -6.87 4.06
N LEU A 22 -3.12 -6.72 2.79
CA LEU A 22 -2.61 -7.82 1.96
C LEU A 22 -1.48 -8.59 2.66
N THR A 23 -0.59 -7.88 3.35
CA THR A 23 0.32 -8.49 4.32
C THR A 23 0.70 -7.48 5.39
N ASN A 24 0.72 -7.91 6.65
CA ASN A 24 1.23 -7.08 7.74
C ASN A 24 2.68 -7.41 8.13
N LEU A 25 3.34 -8.30 7.37
CA LEU A 25 4.79 -8.47 7.45
C LEU A 25 5.47 -7.28 6.80
N CYS A 26 6.50 -6.72 7.44
CA CYS A 26 7.19 -5.54 6.93
C CYS A 26 8.66 -5.54 7.33
N ARG A 27 9.53 -5.09 6.42
CA ARG A 27 10.96 -4.92 6.75
C ARG A 27 11.24 -3.73 7.65
N ASP A 28 10.36 -2.73 7.64
CA ASP A 28 10.51 -1.53 8.44
C ASP A 28 9.98 -1.74 9.87
N TYR A 29 10.70 -1.20 10.84
CA TYR A 29 10.34 -1.15 12.26
C TYR A 29 10.08 0.31 12.68
N CYS A 30 9.02 0.90 12.11
CA CYS A 30 8.61 2.26 12.47
C CYS A 30 8.07 2.29 13.90
N GLY A 31 8.58 3.18 14.76
CA GLY A 31 8.25 3.24 16.18
C GLY A 31 6.79 3.56 16.52
N TYR A 32 6.02 4.09 15.57
CA TYR A 32 4.58 4.35 15.71
C TYR A 32 3.69 3.29 15.05
N CYS A 33 4.26 2.32 14.34
CA CYS A 33 3.47 1.41 13.50
C CYS A 33 2.95 0.22 14.31
N ILE A 34 1.64 0.21 14.57
CA ILE A 34 0.95 -0.92 15.21
C ILE A 34 0.51 -2.01 14.23
N PHE A 35 0.61 -1.75 12.93
CA PHE A 35 0.19 -2.68 11.87
C PHE A 35 1.18 -3.83 11.69
N ARG A 36 2.47 -3.50 11.71
CA ARG A 36 3.59 -4.39 11.39
C ARG A 36 3.74 -5.53 12.39
N ARG A 37 3.94 -6.75 11.87
CA ARG A 37 4.22 -7.98 12.62
C ARG A 37 5.43 -8.73 12.05
N ASP A 38 6.12 -9.46 12.91
CA ASP A 38 7.11 -10.46 12.49
C ASP A 38 6.43 -11.83 12.30
N PRO A 39 6.99 -12.72 11.46
CA PRO A 39 6.49 -14.09 11.34
C PRO A 39 6.35 -14.78 12.71
N GLY A 40 5.25 -15.48 12.92
CA GLY A 40 4.95 -16.18 14.17
C GLY A 40 4.35 -15.32 15.29
N GLN A 41 4.32 -13.99 15.16
CA GLN A 41 3.60 -13.15 16.11
C GLN A 41 2.07 -13.31 15.96
N PRO A 42 1.30 -13.17 17.06
CA PRO A 42 -0.16 -13.16 16.98
C PRO A 42 -0.68 -12.15 15.96
N GLY A 43 -1.52 -12.63 15.04
CA GLY A 43 -2.11 -11.82 13.97
C GLY A 43 -1.19 -11.51 12.80
N ALA A 44 0.05 -12.04 12.74
CA ALA A 44 0.88 -11.97 11.55
C ALA A 44 0.20 -12.74 10.40
N HIS A 45 -0.08 -12.07 9.27
CA HIS A 45 -0.86 -12.64 8.18
C HIS A 45 -0.49 -12.05 6.82
N THR A 46 -0.58 -12.88 5.79
CA THR A 46 -0.59 -12.49 4.38
C THR A 46 -1.86 -13.09 3.79
N MET A 47 -2.76 -12.23 3.31
CA MET A 47 -4.05 -12.68 2.80
C MET A 47 -3.87 -13.58 1.59
N THR A 48 -4.71 -14.60 1.45
CA THR A 48 -4.81 -15.41 0.22
C THR A 48 -5.71 -14.72 -0.82
N PRO A 49 -5.67 -15.14 -2.10
CA PRO A 49 -6.59 -14.61 -3.11
C PRO A 49 -8.08 -14.73 -2.71
N GLU A 50 -8.45 -15.83 -2.05
CA GLU A 50 -9.81 -16.09 -1.59
C GLU A 50 -10.22 -15.11 -0.48
N GLU A 51 -9.33 -14.82 0.47
CA GLU A 51 -9.57 -13.85 1.53
C GLU A 51 -9.70 -12.43 0.97
N VAL A 52 -8.87 -12.06 -0.02
CA VAL A 52 -8.97 -10.78 -0.74
C VAL A 52 -10.36 -10.66 -1.38
N LEU A 53 -10.79 -11.68 -2.14
CA LEU A 53 -12.10 -11.68 -2.77
C LEU A 53 -13.27 -11.68 -1.78
N ALA A 54 -13.11 -12.32 -0.61
CA ALA A 54 -14.13 -12.29 0.42
C ALA A 54 -14.39 -10.86 0.92
N VAL A 55 -13.33 -10.10 1.20
CA VAL A 55 -13.44 -8.68 1.60
C VAL A 55 -14.01 -7.82 0.48
N VAL A 56 -13.54 -8.02 -0.76
CA VAL A 56 -13.99 -7.27 -1.93
C VAL A 56 -15.47 -7.48 -2.22
N ARG A 57 -15.95 -8.73 -2.18
CA ARG A 57 -17.37 -9.05 -2.39
C ARG A 57 -18.25 -8.50 -1.26
N GLN A 58 -17.75 -8.45 -0.03
CA GLN A 58 -18.47 -7.76 1.06
C GLN A 58 -18.54 -6.25 0.81
N GLY A 59 -17.44 -5.64 0.38
CA GLY A 59 -17.39 -4.23 -0.01
C GLY A 59 -18.37 -3.88 -1.12
N GLU A 60 -18.40 -4.69 -2.17
CA GLU A 60 -19.30 -4.51 -3.30
C GLU A 60 -20.77 -4.52 -2.88
N LYS A 61 -21.16 -5.48 -2.02
CA LYS A 61 -22.52 -5.55 -1.44
C LYS A 61 -22.88 -4.30 -0.63
N LEU A 62 -21.90 -3.65 -0.01
CA LEU A 62 -22.07 -2.39 0.74
C LEU A 62 -21.95 -1.14 -0.15
N GLY A 63 -21.76 -1.33 -1.46
CA GLY A 63 -21.61 -0.24 -2.43
C GLY A 63 -20.25 0.46 -2.37
N CYS A 64 -19.20 -0.19 -1.85
CA CYS A 64 -17.84 0.33 -1.96
C CYS A 64 -17.41 0.44 -3.43
N THR A 65 -16.65 1.48 -3.73
CA THR A 65 -16.11 1.78 -5.06
C THR A 65 -14.63 1.42 -5.17
N GLU A 66 -13.91 1.35 -4.05
CA GLU A 66 -12.47 1.12 -4.03
C GLU A 66 -12.05 -0.05 -3.13
N ALA A 67 -10.99 -0.74 -3.56
CA ALA A 67 -10.29 -1.78 -2.82
C ALA A 67 -8.91 -1.25 -2.41
N LEU A 68 -8.79 -0.76 -1.18
CA LEU A 68 -7.54 -0.19 -0.67
C LEU A 68 -6.61 -1.31 -0.20
N PHE A 69 -5.56 -1.57 -0.96
CA PHE A 69 -4.50 -2.49 -0.57
C PHE A 69 -3.47 -1.78 0.30
N SER A 70 -3.28 -2.27 1.51
CA SER A 70 -2.23 -1.82 2.43
C SER A 70 -1.35 -2.99 2.83
N LEU A 71 -0.05 -2.76 2.86
CA LEU A 71 0.93 -3.83 3.05
C LEU A 71 2.24 -3.30 3.62
N GLY A 72 3.00 -4.18 4.24
CA GLY A 72 4.37 -3.87 4.65
C GLY A 72 5.35 -3.84 3.48
N ASP A 73 6.41 -3.04 3.65
CA ASP A 73 7.47 -2.87 2.67
C ASP A 73 8.37 -4.10 2.59
N LYS A 74 8.39 -4.74 1.42
CA LYS A 74 9.32 -5.80 0.98
C LYS A 74 9.73 -6.82 2.08
N PRO A 75 8.76 -7.42 2.81
CA PRO A 75 9.05 -8.38 3.89
C PRO A 75 9.91 -9.57 3.45
N GLU A 76 9.82 -9.97 2.17
CA GLU A 76 10.58 -11.07 1.57
C GLU A 76 12.10 -10.87 1.59
N LEU A 77 12.58 -9.65 1.84
CA LEU A 77 14.01 -9.37 1.93
C LEU A 77 14.60 -9.86 3.26
N ILE A 78 13.83 -9.80 4.36
CA ILE A 78 14.30 -10.18 5.69
C ILE A 78 13.65 -11.47 6.22
N PHE A 79 12.47 -11.86 5.71
CA PHE A 79 11.73 -13.03 6.18
C PHE A 79 11.71 -14.16 5.15
N PRO A 80 12.40 -15.30 5.40
CA PRO A 80 12.29 -16.51 4.57
C PRO A 80 10.86 -17.04 4.44
N GLU A 81 10.05 -16.91 5.47
CA GLU A 81 8.64 -17.32 5.53
C GLU A 81 7.80 -16.60 4.47
N MET A 82 8.07 -15.30 4.27
CA MET A 82 7.41 -14.53 3.23
C MET A 82 7.84 -15.01 1.83
N ARG A 83 9.12 -15.31 1.63
CA ARG A 83 9.59 -15.90 0.36
C ARG A 83 8.91 -17.24 0.06
N GLN A 84 8.75 -18.09 1.06
CA GLN A 84 8.04 -19.37 0.91
C GLN A 84 6.56 -19.14 0.58
N THR A 85 5.91 -18.18 1.25
CA THR A 85 4.51 -17.83 1.00
C THR A 85 4.30 -17.34 -0.43
N LEU A 86 5.13 -16.41 -0.91
CA LEU A 86 5.08 -15.92 -2.28
C LEU A 86 5.28 -17.05 -3.30
N ARG A 87 6.23 -17.97 -3.06
CA ARG A 87 6.44 -19.15 -3.92
C ARG A 87 5.20 -20.04 -3.97
N ARG A 88 4.53 -20.30 -2.84
CA ARG A 88 3.28 -21.08 -2.81
C ARG A 88 2.16 -20.39 -3.59
N PHE A 89 2.12 -19.06 -3.56
CA PHE A 89 1.17 -18.28 -4.36
C PHE A 89 1.57 -18.16 -5.83
N GLY A 90 2.78 -18.58 -6.21
CA GLY A 90 3.29 -18.49 -7.58
C GLY A 90 3.96 -17.15 -7.94
N TYR A 91 4.29 -16.32 -6.96
CA TYR A 91 4.85 -14.98 -7.16
C TYR A 91 6.31 -14.87 -6.71
N ARG A 92 7.05 -13.96 -7.36
CA ARG A 92 8.49 -13.73 -7.12
C ARG A 92 8.77 -12.68 -6.05
N SER A 93 7.86 -11.73 -5.86
CA SER A 93 7.97 -10.66 -4.87
C SER A 93 6.59 -10.22 -4.40
N THR A 94 6.56 -9.45 -3.31
CA THR A 94 5.33 -8.88 -2.76
C THR A 94 4.63 -7.96 -3.76
N LEU A 95 5.39 -7.21 -4.57
CA LEU A 95 4.82 -6.33 -5.61
C LEU A 95 4.18 -7.10 -6.78
N HIS A 96 4.77 -8.23 -7.20
CA HIS A 96 4.11 -9.09 -8.19
C HIS A 96 2.83 -9.69 -7.64
N TYR A 97 2.82 -10.08 -6.36
CA TYR A 97 1.61 -10.59 -5.73
C TYR A 97 0.52 -9.52 -5.64
N LEU A 98 0.89 -8.30 -5.25
CA LEU A 98 -0.02 -7.15 -5.22
C LEU A 98 -0.63 -6.86 -6.59
N GLU A 99 0.18 -6.82 -7.65
CA GLU A 99 -0.29 -6.65 -9.03
C GLU A 99 -1.32 -7.71 -9.40
N GLY A 100 -1.03 -8.99 -9.16
CA GLY A 100 -1.97 -10.08 -9.41
C GLY A 100 -3.26 -9.98 -8.59
N MET A 101 -3.20 -9.43 -7.37
CA MET A 101 -4.41 -9.17 -6.57
C MET A 101 -5.21 -7.96 -7.08
N CYS A 102 -4.55 -6.92 -7.59
CA CYS A 102 -5.23 -5.81 -8.26
C CYS A 102 -5.96 -6.30 -9.53
N GLU A 103 -5.30 -7.12 -10.35
CA GLU A 103 -5.92 -7.76 -11.53
C GLU A 103 -7.11 -8.65 -11.16
N LEU A 104 -6.97 -9.44 -10.09
CA LEU A 104 -8.03 -10.29 -9.58
C LEU A 104 -9.25 -9.46 -9.16
N VAL A 105 -9.06 -8.34 -8.46
CA VAL A 105 -10.15 -7.45 -8.06
C VAL A 105 -10.88 -6.85 -9.26
N LEU A 106 -10.13 -6.38 -10.26
CA LEU A 106 -10.70 -5.84 -11.50
C LEU A 106 -11.48 -6.88 -12.30
N ARG A 107 -11.06 -8.15 -12.27
CA ARG A 107 -11.73 -9.23 -12.98
C ARG A 107 -13.00 -9.71 -12.28
N GLU A 108 -13.00 -9.75 -10.96
CA GLU A 108 -14.02 -10.46 -10.16
C GLU A 108 -14.99 -9.51 -9.44
N SER A 109 -14.85 -8.19 -9.60
CA SER A 109 -15.70 -7.18 -8.95
C SER A 109 -15.72 -5.86 -9.70
N ASN A 110 -16.61 -4.95 -9.29
CA ASN A 110 -16.66 -3.57 -9.78
C ASN A 110 -15.80 -2.60 -8.95
N LEU A 111 -15.03 -3.09 -7.97
CA LEU A 111 -14.17 -2.24 -7.14
C LEU A 111 -12.88 -1.87 -7.89
N LEU A 112 -12.43 -0.63 -7.67
CA LEU A 112 -11.20 -0.11 -8.24
C LEU A 112 -10.04 -0.31 -7.25
N PRO A 113 -8.93 -0.97 -7.63
CA PRO A 113 -7.77 -1.13 -6.76
C PRO A 113 -7.10 0.21 -6.44
N HIS A 114 -6.67 0.38 -5.19
CA HIS A 114 -5.80 1.48 -4.76
C HIS A 114 -4.65 0.90 -3.91
N PRO A 115 -3.46 0.67 -4.49
CA PRO A 115 -2.32 0.13 -3.76
C PRO A 115 -1.53 1.20 -2.99
N ASN A 116 -1.20 0.90 -1.73
CA ASN A 116 -0.25 1.64 -0.88
C ASN A 116 0.98 0.79 -0.51
N PRO A 117 1.88 0.46 -1.46
CA PRO A 117 2.92 -0.55 -1.27
C PRO A 117 4.26 -0.01 -0.76
N GLY A 118 4.27 1.22 -0.24
CA GLY A 118 5.51 1.85 0.16
C GLY A 118 6.37 2.30 -1.03
N LEU A 119 7.69 2.13 -0.96
CA LEU A 119 8.60 2.66 -1.99
C LEU A 119 8.53 1.87 -3.30
N LEU A 120 8.35 2.57 -4.43
CA LEU A 120 8.29 2.01 -5.77
C LEU A 120 9.39 2.57 -6.69
N SER A 121 9.83 1.73 -7.64
CA SER A 121 10.60 2.20 -8.79
C SER A 121 9.67 2.85 -9.82
N ALA A 122 10.24 3.59 -10.77
CA ALA A 122 9.48 4.14 -11.90
C ALA A 122 8.77 3.04 -12.71
N GLU A 123 9.42 1.89 -12.91
CA GLU A 123 8.83 0.72 -13.57
C GLU A 123 7.60 0.20 -12.80
N TRP A 124 7.70 0.03 -11.48
CA TRP A 124 6.58 -0.48 -10.69
C TRP A 124 5.40 0.49 -10.61
N ILE A 125 5.65 1.80 -10.65
CA ILE A 125 4.58 2.79 -10.80
C ILE A 125 3.83 2.55 -12.12
N SER A 126 4.55 2.44 -13.24
CA SER A 126 3.93 2.19 -14.55
C SER A 126 3.15 0.88 -14.59
N ARG A 127 3.70 -0.21 -14.01
CA ARG A 127 3.05 -1.51 -13.94
C ARG A 127 1.73 -1.46 -13.17
N LEU A 128 1.77 -0.94 -11.95
CA LEU A 128 0.59 -0.90 -11.09
C LEU A 128 -0.46 0.11 -11.60
N ALA A 129 -0.05 1.19 -12.28
CA ALA A 129 -0.99 2.11 -12.93
C ALA A 129 -1.83 1.44 -14.03
N ALA A 130 -1.36 0.34 -14.64
CA ALA A 130 -2.15 -0.43 -15.60
C ALA A 130 -3.31 -1.21 -14.93
N VAL A 131 -3.24 -1.44 -13.62
CA VAL A 131 -4.19 -2.24 -12.85
C VAL A 131 -4.77 -1.49 -11.65
N SER A 132 -4.56 -0.17 -11.58
CA SER A 132 -5.14 0.69 -10.54
C SER A 132 -5.26 2.13 -11.04
N PRO A 133 -6.41 2.80 -10.85
CA PRO A 133 -6.58 4.19 -11.27
C PRO A 133 -5.82 5.19 -10.38
N SER A 134 -5.39 4.79 -9.19
CA SER A 134 -4.66 5.62 -8.25
C SER A 134 -3.84 4.77 -7.30
N MET A 135 -2.80 5.35 -6.72
CA MET A 135 -1.88 4.68 -5.79
C MET A 135 -1.56 5.63 -4.63
N GLY A 136 -0.85 5.16 -3.62
CA GLY A 136 -0.43 6.07 -2.56
C GLY A 136 0.85 5.73 -1.80
N LEU A 137 1.38 6.77 -1.17
CA LEU A 137 2.52 6.73 -0.26
C LEU A 137 2.42 7.90 0.72
N MET A 138 2.23 7.58 1.99
CA MET A 138 2.38 8.58 3.06
C MET A 138 3.81 9.14 3.07
N LEU A 139 4.01 10.46 2.98
CA LEU A 139 5.35 11.04 3.13
C LEU A 139 5.90 10.84 4.55
N GLU A 140 5.01 10.83 5.55
CA GLU A 140 5.28 10.76 7.00
C GLU A 140 6.01 11.98 7.55
N SER A 141 7.21 12.28 7.04
CA SER A 141 8.03 13.40 7.46
C SER A 141 9.09 13.73 6.42
N THR A 142 9.54 14.99 6.41
CA THR A 142 10.74 15.42 5.67
C THR A 142 11.99 15.48 6.56
N SER A 143 11.86 15.21 7.86
CA SER A 143 12.96 15.32 8.82
C SER A 143 13.80 14.05 8.90
N GLU A 144 15.09 14.16 8.58
CA GLU A 144 16.05 13.07 8.76
C GLU A 144 16.37 12.78 10.24
N ALA A 145 15.99 13.67 11.17
CA ALA A 145 16.16 13.44 12.59
C ALA A 145 15.36 12.21 13.08
N LEU A 146 14.29 11.82 12.39
CA LEU A 146 13.52 10.62 12.72
C LEU A 146 14.25 9.32 12.38
N LEU A 147 15.32 9.36 11.59
CA LEU A 147 16.16 8.21 11.26
C LEU A 147 17.24 7.94 12.32
N GLN A 148 17.40 8.83 13.31
CA GLN A 148 18.42 8.69 14.34
C GLN A 148 18.15 7.51 15.28
N PRO A 149 19.17 6.98 15.97
CA PRO A 149 19.00 5.89 16.93
C PRO A 149 17.88 6.17 17.94
N ARG A 150 16.98 5.20 18.12
CA ARG A 150 15.77 5.25 18.97
C ARG A 150 14.69 6.26 18.54
N ALA A 151 14.84 6.91 17.39
CA ALA A 151 13.78 7.74 16.82
C ALA A 151 12.77 6.88 16.02
N ALA A 152 11.70 7.52 15.54
CA ALA A 152 10.55 6.82 14.96
C ALA A 152 10.86 5.96 13.71
N HIS A 153 11.96 6.24 13.00
CA HIS A 153 12.35 5.58 11.75
C HIS A 153 13.76 4.96 11.81
N ASP A 154 14.33 4.77 13.00
CA ASP A 154 15.67 4.17 13.22
C ASP A 154 15.90 2.87 12.42
N ASN A 155 14.93 1.96 12.48
CA ASN A 155 14.98 0.65 11.81
C ASN A 155 14.02 0.56 10.62
N ALA A 156 13.84 1.67 9.89
CA ALA A 156 12.90 1.77 8.77
C ALA A 156 13.60 2.30 7.51
N PRO A 157 14.37 1.45 6.78
CA PRO A 157 15.15 1.86 5.62
C PRO A 157 14.32 2.48 4.47
N ASP A 158 13.00 2.26 4.44
CA ASP A 158 12.09 2.85 3.44
C ASP A 158 11.43 4.15 3.90
N LYS A 159 11.76 4.63 5.10
CA LYS A 159 11.30 5.91 5.64
C LYS A 159 12.27 7.07 5.43
N VAL A 160 13.37 6.85 4.68
CA VAL A 160 14.27 7.93 4.25
C VAL A 160 13.49 8.96 3.41
N PRO A 161 13.38 10.24 3.84
CA PRO A 161 12.52 11.22 3.18
C PRO A 161 12.80 11.42 1.70
N SER A 162 14.08 11.49 1.31
CA SER A 162 14.49 11.69 -0.08
C SER A 162 14.05 10.54 -1.01
N ARG A 163 13.94 9.31 -0.50
CA ARG A 163 13.44 8.16 -1.27
C ARG A 163 11.92 8.24 -1.44
N ARG A 164 11.19 8.66 -0.40
CA ARG A 164 9.73 8.81 -0.45
C ARG A 164 9.32 9.94 -1.40
N LEU A 165 9.99 11.09 -1.31
CA LEU A 165 9.82 12.21 -2.22
C LEU A 165 10.11 11.80 -3.67
N ARG A 166 11.16 11.01 -3.90
CA ARG A 166 11.47 10.48 -5.24
C ARG A 166 10.32 9.64 -5.79
N THR A 167 9.73 8.73 -5.01
CA THR A 167 8.58 7.92 -5.46
C THR A 167 7.41 8.82 -5.88
N ILE A 168 7.07 9.82 -5.05
CA ILE A 168 5.98 10.78 -5.34
C ILE A 168 6.29 11.58 -6.61
N GLU A 169 7.53 12.06 -6.76
CA GLU A 169 7.96 12.78 -7.96
C GLU A 169 7.87 11.89 -9.22
N GLN A 170 8.25 10.61 -9.14
CA GLN A 170 8.13 9.67 -10.25
C GLN A 170 6.67 9.41 -10.64
N ALA A 171 5.77 9.30 -9.67
CA ALA A 171 4.34 9.18 -9.94
C ALA A 171 3.80 10.43 -10.65
N GLY A 172 4.20 11.62 -10.18
CA GLY A 172 3.87 12.89 -10.83
C GLY A 172 4.38 12.99 -12.28
N LYS A 173 5.63 12.58 -12.54
CA LYS A 173 6.21 12.54 -13.90
C LYS A 173 5.46 11.60 -14.85
N GLN A 174 4.84 10.55 -14.31
CA GLN A 174 4.05 9.58 -15.08
C GLN A 174 2.55 9.93 -15.16
N GLY A 175 2.12 11.03 -14.52
CA GLY A 175 0.71 11.44 -14.52
C GLY A 175 -0.21 10.51 -13.72
N VAL A 176 0.33 9.71 -12.80
CA VAL A 176 -0.46 8.77 -11.98
C VAL A 176 -1.08 9.51 -10.80
N PRO A 177 -2.41 9.44 -10.59
CA PRO A 177 -3.05 9.97 -9.40
C PRO A 177 -2.49 9.32 -8.13
N PHE A 178 -2.01 10.14 -7.20
CA PHE A 178 -1.20 9.67 -6.08
C PHE A 178 -1.62 10.34 -4.77
N THR A 179 -1.80 9.56 -3.69
CA THR A 179 -2.24 10.05 -2.37
C THR A 179 -1.26 9.77 -1.25
#